data_AF-A0AAW6T450-F1
#
_entry.id   AF-A0AAW6T450-F1
#
_cell.length_a   1.000
_cell.length_b   1.000
_cell.length_c   1.000
_cell.angle_alpha   90.00
_cell.angle_beta   90.00
_cell.angle_gamma   90.00
#
_symmetry.space_group_name_H-M   'P 1'
#
loop_
_entity.id
_entity.type
_entity.pdbx_description
1 polymer ?
#
loop_
_entity_poly.entity_id
_entity_poly.type
_entity_poly.pdbx_seq_one_letter_code
_entity_poly.pdbx_strand_id
1 'polypeptide(L)'
;MTIERKIREHLHKQAETMECPTDISKRIEQSYSQYFQQKRREVTMKKRLIGGLVAAAILIPTSAFAAPPLIEMLTRTPMTAEQVKMDKVSKETLKKLYSAFPETKSFKIIDASNVEGIQTSIILQEKGGTGKKITLHTNSNTGKIEHVNQENWEPKEKPLITLTDQEIKAKVDLLIDKMYGNIEDYEFTMEQMENLDQKTFMLNYIKKGSKTPFYQVFVQDNTISVSLIGGETTPSNSRVEGFFSLNGKPDYTADAFINDEKLFSLLKMNPTELKQELAKGKSVVEIAASKSVSKQQVIDVIAETQVKRQIEADKNNHSTEQLLKAIEPKVLQVIEHKTETPW
;
A
#
# COMPACT_ATOMS: atom_id res chain seq x y z
N MET A 1 29.12 -20.48 16.38
CA MET A 1 28.21 -19.54 15.66
C MET A 1 27.42 -20.31 14.61
N THR A 2 26.15 -19.96 14.40
CA THR A 2 25.19 -20.72 13.59
C THR A 2 25.50 -20.61 12.09
N ILE A 3 25.11 -21.63 11.33
CA ILE A 3 25.28 -21.68 9.86
C ILE A 3 24.57 -20.51 9.18
N GLU A 4 23.39 -20.12 9.66
CA GLU A 4 22.62 -18.98 9.16
C GLU A 4 23.39 -17.66 9.27
N ARG A 5 24.09 -17.43 10.40
CA ARG A 5 24.89 -16.22 10.57
C ARG A 5 26.04 -16.17 9.56
N LYS A 6 26.70 -17.30 9.29
CA LYS A 6 27.77 -17.39 8.31
C LYS A 6 27.28 -17.16 6.88
N ILE A 7 26.12 -17.69 6.53
CA ILE A 7 25.51 -17.50 5.21
C ILE A 7 25.15 -16.02 5.02
N ARG A 8 24.54 -15.39 6.02
CA ARG A 8 24.18 -13.96 5.98
C ARG A 8 25.41 -13.08 5.82
N GLU A 9 26.44 -13.29 6.63
CA GLU A 9 27.69 -12.52 6.54
C GLU A 9 28.39 -12.70 5.19
N HIS A 10 28.36 -13.90 4.62
CA HIS A 10 28.94 -14.17 3.31
C HIS A 10 28.19 -13.45 2.17
N LEU A 11 26.86 -13.51 2.16
CA LEU A 11 26.04 -12.87 1.14
C LEU A 11 26.13 -11.35 1.22
N HIS A 12 26.16 -10.77 2.42
CA HIS A 12 26.32 -9.33 2.62
C HIS A 12 27.66 -8.83 2.07
N LYS A 13 28.74 -9.58 2.36
CA LYS A 13 30.07 -9.28 1.85
C LYS A 13 30.15 -9.37 0.33
N GLN A 14 29.51 -10.37 -0.28
CA GLN A 14 29.46 -10.52 -1.75
C GLN A 14 28.72 -9.35 -2.42
N ALA A 15 27.59 -8.91 -1.85
CA ALA A 15 26.82 -7.80 -2.37
C ALA A 15 27.59 -6.46 -2.31
N GLU A 16 28.32 -6.20 -1.22
CA GLU A 16 29.16 -4.99 -1.09
C GLU A 16 30.34 -4.97 -2.05
N THR A 17 30.83 -6.15 -2.48
CA THR A 17 31.96 -6.28 -3.40
C THR A 17 31.56 -6.43 -4.87
N MET A 18 30.26 -6.53 -5.16
CA MET A 18 29.77 -6.62 -6.54
C MET A 18 29.85 -5.25 -7.20
N GLU A 19 30.80 -5.07 -8.11
CA GLU A 19 30.80 -3.94 -9.03
C GLU A 19 29.63 -4.06 -10.01
N CYS A 20 28.87 -2.98 -10.16
CA CYS A 20 27.81 -2.91 -11.16
C CYS A 20 28.43 -3.09 -12.56
N PRO A 21 28.03 -4.12 -13.34
CA PRO A 21 28.60 -4.36 -14.65
C PRO A 21 28.47 -3.11 -15.52
N THR A 22 29.59 -2.68 -16.11
CA THR A 22 29.69 -1.43 -16.87
C THR A 22 28.65 -1.34 -17.99
N ASP A 23 28.24 -2.48 -18.55
CA ASP A 23 27.23 -2.57 -19.62
C ASP A 23 25.81 -2.25 -19.12
N ILE A 24 25.49 -2.63 -17.88
CA ILE A 24 24.22 -2.27 -17.22
C ILE A 24 24.22 -0.76 -16.93
N SER A 25 25.31 -0.25 -16.37
CA SER A 25 25.46 1.19 -16.07
C SER A 25 25.34 2.06 -17.33
N LYS A 26 26.05 1.69 -18.41
CA LYS A 26 25.97 2.38 -19.71
C LYS A 26 24.56 2.34 -20.29
N ARG A 27 23.84 1.22 -20.17
CA ARG A 27 22.47 1.10 -20.70
C ARG A 27 21.48 1.98 -19.93
N ILE A 28 21.66 2.10 -18.61
CA ILE A 28 20.88 3.02 -17.76
C ILE A 28 21.19 4.47 -18.13
N GLU A 29 22.46 4.83 -18.29
CA GLU A 29 22.89 6.18 -18.64
C GLU A 29 22.42 6.62 -20.04
N GLN A 30 22.48 5.70 -21.02
CA GLN A 30 21.96 5.92 -22.38
C GLN A 30 20.44 6.10 -22.39
N SER A 31 19.71 5.28 -21.63
CA SER A 31 18.26 5.38 -21.49
C SER A 31 17.85 6.72 -20.85
N TYR A 32 18.57 7.14 -19.80
CA TYR A 32 18.34 8.41 -19.12
C TYR A 32 18.62 9.60 -20.05
N SER A 33 19.71 9.54 -20.82
CA SER A 33 20.09 10.58 -21.77
C SER A 33 19.08 10.72 -22.92
N GLN A 34 18.57 9.61 -23.46
CA GLN A 34 17.51 9.62 -24.49
C GLN A 34 16.21 10.23 -23.96
N TYR A 35 15.76 9.83 -22.78
CA TYR A 35 14.58 10.39 -22.15
C TYR A 35 14.69 11.91 -21.96
N PHE A 36 15.84 12.38 -21.46
CA PHE A 36 16.05 13.81 -21.20
C PHE A 36 16.10 14.63 -22.50
N GLN A 37 16.69 14.11 -23.57
CA GLN A 37 16.71 14.76 -24.88
C GLN A 37 15.32 14.84 -25.53
N GLN A 38 14.50 13.79 -25.38
CA GLN A 38 13.13 13.73 -25.90
C GLN A 38 12.21 14.72 -25.17
N LYS A 39 12.33 14.81 -23.84
CA LYS A 39 11.60 15.79 -23.02
C LYS A 39 11.98 17.23 -23.36
N ARG A 40 13.24 17.50 -23.71
CA ARG A 40 13.69 18.82 -24.16
C ARG A 40 13.09 19.22 -25.53
N ARG A 41 12.79 18.25 -26.39
CA ARG A 41 12.11 18.47 -27.68
C ARG A 41 10.61 18.72 -27.54
N GLU A 42 9.96 18.21 -26.50
CA GLU A 42 8.53 18.46 -26.23
C GLU A 42 8.23 19.87 -25.70
N VAL A 43 9.15 20.46 -24.93
CA VAL A 43 8.92 21.78 -24.30
C VAL A 43 8.84 22.94 -25.32
N THR A 44 9.40 22.80 -26.51
CA THR A 44 9.42 23.87 -27.53
C THR A 44 8.16 23.95 -28.39
N MET A 45 7.27 22.96 -28.37
CA MET A 45 6.04 22.95 -29.19
C MET A 45 4.79 23.24 -28.34
N LYS A 46 4.73 24.45 -27.76
CA LYS A 46 3.48 25.00 -27.19
C LYS A 46 2.60 25.54 -28.32
N LYS A 47 1.32 25.16 -28.28
CA LYS A 47 0.15 25.66 -29.05
C LYS A 47 -0.21 24.83 -30.28
N ARG A 48 -0.95 23.73 -30.07
CA ARG A 48 -2.16 23.36 -30.83
C ARG A 48 -2.84 22.12 -30.19
N LEU A 49 -4.11 22.32 -29.85
CA LEU A 49 -5.21 21.40 -29.55
C LEU A 49 -4.98 19.90 -29.22
N ILE A 50 -5.67 19.50 -28.13
CA ILE A 50 -6.30 18.20 -27.81
C ILE A 50 -5.39 17.02 -27.42
N GLY A 51 -5.65 16.49 -26.21
CA GLY A 51 -5.60 15.06 -25.92
C GLY A 51 -4.26 14.46 -25.47
N GLY A 52 -4.32 13.69 -24.37
CA GLY A 52 -3.48 12.51 -24.19
C GLY A 52 -2.24 12.61 -23.29
N LEU A 53 -2.09 11.55 -22.50
CA LEU A 53 -0.86 10.92 -22.00
C LEU A 53 -0.13 11.56 -20.81
N VAL A 54 -0.38 10.99 -19.62
CA VAL A 54 0.69 10.81 -18.62
C VAL A 54 1.35 9.47 -18.92
N ALA A 55 2.29 9.49 -19.87
CA ALA A 55 3.22 8.38 -20.08
C ALA A 55 4.31 8.44 -19.00
N ALA A 56 4.07 7.81 -17.86
CA ALA A 56 5.15 7.38 -16.98
C ALA A 56 5.65 6.03 -17.51
N ALA A 57 6.64 6.08 -18.40
CA ALA A 57 7.37 4.90 -18.86
C ALA A 57 8.17 4.29 -17.69
N ILE A 58 7.52 3.40 -16.95
CA ILE A 58 8.16 2.49 -16.02
C ILE A 58 8.61 1.28 -16.85
N LEU A 59 9.85 1.34 -17.35
CA LEU A 59 10.57 0.18 -17.88
C LEU A 59 10.99 -0.71 -16.69
N ILE A 60 10.01 -1.36 -16.07
CA ILE A 60 10.25 -2.55 -15.25
C ILE A 60 10.21 -3.74 -16.21
N PRO A 61 11.17 -4.69 -16.14
CA PRO A 61 11.03 -5.97 -16.83
C PRO A 61 9.67 -6.56 -16.49
N THR A 62 8.83 -6.78 -17.50
CA THR A 62 7.39 -7.09 -17.41
C THR A 62 7.06 -8.39 -16.65
N SER A 63 8.05 -9.11 -16.11
CA SER A 63 7.88 -10.20 -15.15
C SER A 63 7.77 -9.75 -13.68
N ALA A 64 7.91 -8.45 -13.37
CA ALA A 64 7.91 -7.93 -11.99
C ALA A 64 6.66 -7.08 -11.65
N PHE A 65 5.54 -7.23 -12.36
CA PHE A 65 4.37 -6.37 -12.19
C PHE A 65 3.52 -6.60 -10.91
N ALA A 66 3.97 -7.47 -9.99
CA ALA A 66 3.42 -7.57 -8.63
C ALA A 66 4.44 -8.11 -7.61
N ALA A 67 5.75 -8.02 -7.91
CA ALA A 67 6.76 -8.37 -6.91
C ALA A 67 7.03 -7.16 -6.02
N PRO A 68 6.97 -7.31 -4.69
CA PRO A 68 7.39 -6.25 -3.77
C PRO A 68 8.89 -5.88 -4.00
N PRO A 69 9.34 -4.67 -3.62
CA PRO A 69 10.77 -4.32 -3.64
C PRO A 69 11.62 -5.35 -2.88
N LEU A 70 12.88 -5.56 -3.27
CA LEU A 70 13.80 -6.50 -2.60
C LEU A 70 13.89 -6.31 -1.07
N ILE A 71 13.71 -5.07 -0.60
CA ILE A 71 13.70 -4.72 0.82
C ILE A 71 12.51 -5.38 1.54
N GLU A 72 11.33 -5.38 0.93
CA GLU A 72 10.13 -6.00 1.51
C GLU A 72 10.27 -7.53 1.60
N MET A 73 10.95 -8.19 0.65
CA MET A 73 11.24 -9.63 0.72
C MET A 73 12.11 -10.01 1.92
N LEU A 74 13.03 -9.14 2.35
CA LEU A 74 13.88 -9.37 3.53
C LEU A 74 13.13 -9.20 4.85
N THR A 75 12.00 -8.48 4.85
CA THR A 75 11.18 -8.20 6.04
C THR A 75 9.94 -9.10 6.15
N ARG A 76 9.67 -9.95 5.15
CA ARG A 76 8.51 -10.85 5.14
C ARG A 76 8.68 -11.99 6.13
N THR A 77 7.73 -12.11 7.04
CA THR A 77 7.59 -13.29 7.91
C THR A 77 6.71 -14.31 7.19
N PRO A 78 7.22 -15.51 6.86
CA PRO A 78 6.41 -16.56 6.25
C PRO A 78 5.33 -17.05 7.22
N MET A 79 4.17 -17.41 6.68
CA MET A 79 3.05 -17.95 7.44
C MET A 79 2.72 -19.36 6.97
N THR A 80 2.52 -20.26 7.92
CA THR A 80 1.96 -21.59 7.67
C THR A 80 0.45 -21.50 7.42
N ALA A 81 -0.12 -22.51 6.76
CA ALA A 81 -1.56 -22.55 6.51
C ALA A 81 -2.41 -22.49 7.79
N GLU A 82 -1.92 -23.03 8.92
CA GLU A 82 -2.62 -22.92 10.21
C GLU A 82 -2.52 -21.51 10.79
N GLN A 83 -1.37 -20.84 10.67
CA GLN A 83 -1.23 -19.43 11.07
C GLN A 83 -2.16 -18.52 10.26
N VAL A 84 -2.32 -18.76 8.95
CA VAL A 84 -3.27 -18.02 8.09
C VAL A 84 -4.71 -18.17 8.58
N LYS A 85 -5.11 -19.34 9.10
CA LYS A 85 -6.47 -19.55 9.62
C LYS A 85 -6.71 -18.87 10.98
N MET A 86 -5.65 -18.68 11.76
CA MET A 86 -5.70 -18.08 13.10
C MET A 86 -5.54 -16.56 13.07
N ASP A 87 -4.82 -16.03 12.09
CA ASP A 87 -4.63 -14.59 11.91
C ASP A 87 -5.93 -13.89 11.50
N LYS A 88 -6.24 -12.75 12.13
CA LYS A 88 -7.50 -12.04 11.96
C LYS A 88 -7.67 -11.49 10.54
N VAL A 89 -6.63 -10.85 10.00
CA VAL A 89 -6.66 -10.24 8.66
C VAL A 89 -6.81 -11.35 7.62
N SER A 90 -5.96 -12.36 7.72
CA SER A 90 -5.96 -13.52 6.83
C SER A 90 -7.31 -14.25 6.80
N LYS A 91 -7.92 -14.46 7.97
CA LYS A 91 -9.22 -15.15 8.09
C LYS A 91 -10.34 -14.38 7.40
N GLU A 92 -10.42 -13.06 7.57
CA GLU A 92 -11.43 -12.24 6.89
C GLU A 92 -11.16 -12.14 5.39
N THR A 93 -9.90 -12.04 4.97
CA THR A 93 -9.50 -12.11 3.54
C THR A 93 -9.94 -13.41 2.90
N LEU A 94 -9.69 -14.56 3.56
CA LEU A 94 -10.13 -15.87 3.07
C LEU A 94 -11.66 -15.99 3.05
N LYS A 95 -12.36 -15.49 4.07
CA LYS A 95 -13.83 -15.50 4.11
C LYS A 95 -14.42 -14.71 2.94
N LYS A 96 -13.85 -13.55 2.63
CA LYS A 96 -14.25 -12.73 1.48
C LYS A 96 -14.01 -13.47 0.17
N LEU A 97 -12.82 -14.03 0.00
CA LEU A 97 -12.47 -14.86 -1.15
C LEU A 97 -13.44 -16.03 -1.34
N TYR A 98 -13.71 -16.81 -0.29
CA TYR A 98 -14.57 -17.99 -0.34
C TYR A 98 -16.04 -17.66 -0.58
N SER A 99 -16.45 -16.42 -0.29
CA SER A 99 -17.79 -15.94 -0.62
C SER A 99 -17.86 -15.50 -2.09
N ALA A 100 -16.82 -14.82 -2.59
CA ALA A 100 -16.69 -14.39 -3.97
C ALA A 100 -16.54 -15.56 -4.96
N PHE A 101 -15.68 -16.52 -4.63
CA PHE A 101 -15.29 -17.66 -5.46
C PHE A 101 -15.30 -18.95 -4.62
N PRO A 102 -16.48 -19.57 -4.41
CA PRO A 102 -16.63 -20.75 -3.53
C PRO A 102 -15.72 -21.93 -3.87
N GLU A 103 -15.35 -22.11 -5.15
CA GLU A 103 -14.43 -23.14 -5.62
C GLU A 103 -13.04 -23.05 -4.96
N THR A 104 -12.63 -21.86 -4.54
CA THR A 104 -11.32 -21.62 -3.90
C THR A 104 -11.21 -22.23 -2.50
N LYS A 105 -12.33 -22.66 -1.88
CA LYS A 105 -12.30 -23.45 -0.63
C LYS A 105 -11.55 -24.77 -0.78
N SER A 106 -11.49 -25.31 -2.01
CA SER A 106 -10.77 -26.53 -2.32
C SER A 106 -9.27 -26.31 -2.59
N PHE A 107 -8.86 -25.05 -2.78
CA PHE A 107 -7.49 -24.70 -3.15
C PHE A 107 -6.55 -24.88 -1.96
N LYS A 108 -5.28 -25.11 -2.25
CA LYS A 108 -4.21 -25.18 -1.24
C LYS A 108 -3.56 -23.80 -1.11
N ILE A 109 -3.33 -23.35 0.12
CA ILE A 109 -2.40 -22.24 0.38
C ILE A 109 -0.99 -22.74 0.07
N ILE A 110 -0.38 -22.21 -0.99
CA ILE A 110 0.96 -22.59 -1.44
C ILE A 110 2.04 -21.62 -0.94
N ASP A 111 1.65 -20.39 -0.62
CA ASP A 111 2.51 -19.38 -0.01
C ASP A 111 1.64 -18.41 0.80
N ALA A 112 2.19 -17.94 1.91
CA ALA A 112 1.62 -16.88 2.70
C ALA A 112 2.72 -16.16 3.47
N SER A 113 2.62 -14.84 3.57
CA SER A 113 3.57 -14.03 4.32
C SER A 113 2.94 -12.75 4.84
N ASN A 114 3.56 -12.17 5.84
CA ASN A 114 3.17 -10.89 6.41
C ASN A 114 4.39 -9.98 6.53
N VAL A 115 4.21 -8.71 6.17
CA VAL A 115 5.07 -7.61 6.59
C VAL A 115 4.28 -6.80 7.61
N GLU A 116 4.74 -6.81 8.86
CA GLU A 116 4.05 -6.19 9.98
C GLU A 116 3.71 -4.71 9.70
N GLY A 117 2.47 -4.34 9.97
CA GLY A 117 1.96 -2.98 9.72
C GLY A 117 1.76 -2.60 8.24
N ILE A 118 2.20 -3.45 7.30
CA ILE A 118 2.18 -3.14 5.87
C ILE A 118 1.16 -4.02 5.15
N GLN A 119 1.46 -5.31 5.00
CA GLN A 119 0.71 -6.15 4.07
C GLN A 119 0.78 -7.62 4.45
N THR A 120 -0.36 -8.30 4.33
CA THR A 120 -0.50 -9.75 4.38
C THR A 120 -0.76 -10.27 2.97
N SER A 121 0.07 -11.22 2.53
CA SER A 121 0.00 -11.86 1.22
C SER A 121 -0.41 -13.31 1.36
N ILE A 122 -1.42 -13.76 0.60
CA ILE A 122 -1.87 -15.15 0.58
C ILE A 122 -1.99 -15.61 -0.87
N ILE A 123 -1.40 -16.77 -1.17
CA ILE A 123 -1.46 -17.39 -2.49
C ILE A 123 -2.13 -18.76 -2.37
N LEU A 124 -3.25 -18.93 -3.08
CA LEU A 124 -3.96 -20.20 -3.18
C LEU A 124 -3.85 -20.77 -4.59
N GLN A 125 -3.71 -22.09 -4.69
CA GLN A 125 -3.66 -22.82 -5.95
C GLN A 125 -4.60 -24.02 -5.95
N GLU A 126 -5.29 -24.24 -7.06
CA GLU A 126 -6.14 -25.40 -7.31
C GLU A 126 -5.37 -26.72 -7.19
N LYS A 127 -6.00 -27.72 -6.55
CA LYS A 127 -5.46 -29.07 -6.48
C LYS A 127 -5.86 -29.87 -7.72
N GLY A 128 -4.89 -30.30 -8.52
CA GLY A 128 -5.12 -31.28 -9.59
C GLY A 128 -6.01 -30.82 -10.74
N GLY A 129 -5.84 -29.59 -11.24
CA GLY A 129 -6.62 -29.00 -12.34
C GLY A 129 -5.78 -28.20 -13.34
N THR A 130 -6.33 -27.09 -13.87
CA THR A 130 -5.66 -26.26 -14.89
C THR A 130 -4.52 -25.41 -14.31
N GLY A 131 -4.37 -25.42 -12.99
CA GLY A 131 -3.36 -24.63 -12.28
C GLY A 131 -3.87 -23.25 -11.90
N LYS A 132 -5.18 -23.08 -11.70
CA LYS A 132 -5.77 -21.83 -11.22
C LYS A 132 -5.07 -21.37 -9.96
N LYS A 133 -4.67 -20.12 -9.96
CA LYS A 133 -4.04 -19.47 -8.83
C LYS A 133 -4.73 -18.16 -8.54
N ILE A 134 -4.82 -17.84 -7.26
CA ILE A 134 -5.24 -16.52 -6.82
C ILE A 134 -4.29 -16.00 -5.77
N THR A 135 -3.83 -14.78 -5.95
CA THR A 135 -2.97 -14.06 -5.01
C THR A 135 -3.74 -12.88 -4.46
N LEU A 136 -3.72 -12.71 -3.15
CA LEU A 136 -4.38 -11.61 -2.44
C LEU A 136 -3.34 -10.86 -1.62
N HIS A 137 -3.27 -9.56 -1.81
CA HIS A 137 -2.51 -8.67 -0.95
C HIS A 137 -3.47 -7.78 -0.17
N THR A 138 -3.42 -7.90 1.16
CA THR A 138 -4.31 -7.21 2.08
C THR A 138 -3.49 -6.29 2.96
N ASN A 139 -3.93 -5.05 3.12
CA ASN A 139 -3.34 -4.12 4.07
C ASN A 139 -3.45 -4.68 5.50
N SER A 140 -2.32 -4.82 6.20
CA SER A 140 -2.30 -5.46 7.53
C SER A 140 -3.06 -4.65 8.60
N ASN A 141 -3.24 -3.34 8.42
CA ASN A 141 -3.91 -2.47 9.39
C ASN A 141 -5.42 -2.37 9.12
N THR A 142 -5.79 -2.14 7.87
CA THR A 142 -7.19 -1.90 7.51
C THR A 142 -7.95 -3.17 7.13
N GLY A 143 -7.25 -4.26 6.80
CA GLY A 143 -7.86 -5.47 6.26
C GLY A 143 -8.46 -5.29 4.86
N LYS A 144 -8.21 -4.15 4.20
CA LYS A 144 -8.64 -3.93 2.81
C LYS A 144 -7.73 -4.73 1.88
N ILE A 145 -8.34 -5.45 0.94
CA ILE A 145 -7.62 -6.09 -0.16
C ILE A 145 -7.19 -4.97 -1.11
N GLU A 146 -5.89 -4.79 -1.30
CA GLU A 146 -5.33 -3.73 -2.15
C GLU A 146 -5.01 -4.25 -3.54
N HIS A 147 -4.70 -5.55 -3.65
CA HIS A 147 -4.35 -6.17 -4.92
C HIS A 147 -4.83 -7.62 -5.00
N VAL A 148 -5.28 -8.02 -6.19
CA VAL A 148 -5.73 -9.37 -6.52
C VAL A 148 -5.14 -9.79 -7.86
N ASN A 149 -4.51 -10.96 -7.91
CA ASN A 149 -4.16 -11.63 -9.17
C ASN A 149 -4.97 -12.90 -9.32
N GLN A 150 -5.67 -13.05 -10.45
CA GLN A 150 -6.24 -14.32 -10.90
C GLN A 150 -5.41 -14.83 -12.08
N GLU A 151 -4.88 -16.05 -11.99
CA GLU A 151 -4.04 -16.67 -13.02
C GLU A 151 -4.64 -18.02 -13.44
N ASN A 152 -4.64 -18.30 -14.75
CA ASN A 152 -5.08 -19.58 -15.34
C ASN A 152 -6.56 -19.93 -15.15
N TRP A 153 -7.43 -18.91 -15.09
CA TRP A 153 -8.87 -19.10 -14.92
C TRP A 153 -9.58 -19.47 -16.23
N GLU A 154 -8.99 -19.15 -17.38
CA GLU A 154 -9.43 -19.64 -18.69
C GLU A 154 -8.66 -20.90 -19.13
N PRO A 155 -9.22 -21.74 -20.02
CA PRO A 155 -8.50 -22.86 -20.63
C PRO A 155 -7.24 -22.40 -21.35
N LYS A 156 -6.20 -23.24 -21.36
CA LYS A 156 -4.92 -22.91 -22.02
C LYS A 156 -5.06 -22.74 -23.53
N GLU A 157 -6.03 -23.41 -24.13
CA GLU A 157 -6.35 -23.37 -25.55
C GLU A 157 -7.06 -22.06 -25.95
N LYS A 158 -7.67 -21.37 -24.97
CA LYS A 158 -8.36 -20.10 -25.17
C LYS A 158 -8.02 -19.13 -24.02
N PRO A 159 -6.75 -18.66 -23.95
CA PRO A 159 -6.30 -17.81 -22.86
C PRO A 159 -6.98 -16.44 -22.94
N LEU A 160 -7.01 -15.74 -21.81
CA LEU A 160 -7.76 -14.49 -21.63
C LEU A 160 -7.47 -13.43 -22.70
N ILE A 161 -6.22 -13.29 -23.16
CA ILE A 161 -5.85 -12.30 -24.21
C ILE A 161 -6.42 -12.59 -25.61
N THR A 162 -6.92 -13.80 -25.85
CA THR A 162 -7.55 -14.20 -27.11
C THR A 162 -9.04 -13.86 -27.15
N LEU A 163 -9.61 -13.46 -26.02
CA LEU A 163 -11.00 -13.07 -25.92
C LEU A 163 -11.22 -11.67 -26.52
N THR A 164 -12.48 -11.37 -26.82
CA THR A 164 -12.90 -10.04 -27.24
C THR A 164 -12.80 -9.03 -26.09
N ASP A 165 -12.67 -7.74 -26.40
CA ASP A 165 -12.58 -6.68 -25.39
C ASP A 165 -13.80 -6.69 -24.44
N GLN A 166 -14.99 -7.03 -24.94
CA GLN A 166 -16.20 -7.15 -24.13
C GLN A 166 -16.15 -8.36 -23.19
N GLU A 167 -15.62 -9.51 -23.64
CA GLU A 167 -15.43 -10.69 -22.78
C GLU A 167 -14.37 -10.44 -21.71
N ILE A 168 -13.25 -9.79 -22.07
CA ILE A 168 -12.21 -9.38 -21.11
C ILE A 168 -12.81 -8.45 -20.07
N LYS A 169 -13.51 -7.40 -20.50
CA LYS A 169 -14.19 -6.46 -19.61
C LYS A 169 -15.15 -7.19 -18.67
N ALA A 170 -16.00 -8.07 -19.18
CA ALA A 170 -16.97 -8.79 -18.34
C ALA A 170 -16.30 -9.63 -17.25
N LYS A 171 -15.13 -10.24 -17.53
CA LYS A 171 -14.36 -11.00 -16.55
C LYS A 171 -13.69 -10.09 -15.51
N VAL A 172 -13.16 -8.95 -15.94
CA VAL A 172 -12.60 -7.95 -15.03
C VAL A 172 -13.67 -7.34 -14.14
N ASP A 173 -14.82 -6.96 -14.70
CA ASP A 173 -15.97 -6.44 -13.95
C ASP A 173 -16.42 -7.45 -12.89
N LEU A 174 -16.54 -8.73 -13.26
CA LEU A 174 -16.92 -9.79 -12.34
C LEU A 174 -15.93 -9.92 -11.18
N LEU A 175 -14.63 -9.83 -11.46
CA LEU A 175 -13.59 -9.88 -10.43
C LEU A 175 -13.69 -8.67 -9.50
N ILE A 176 -13.83 -7.46 -10.04
CA ILE A 176 -13.92 -6.24 -9.23
C ILE A 176 -15.20 -6.26 -8.39
N ASP A 177 -16.34 -6.58 -8.98
CA ASP A 177 -17.63 -6.59 -8.28
C ASP A 177 -17.64 -7.61 -7.13
N LYS A 178 -17.15 -8.83 -7.38
CA LYS A 178 -17.08 -9.87 -6.34
C LYS A 178 -16.07 -9.56 -5.24
N MET A 179 -14.94 -8.94 -5.56
CA MET A 179 -13.85 -8.72 -4.60
C MET A 179 -13.87 -7.35 -3.94
N TYR A 180 -14.51 -6.34 -4.54
CA TYR A 180 -14.49 -4.95 -4.07
C TYR A 180 -15.89 -4.33 -4.00
N GLY A 181 -16.83 -4.78 -4.83
CA GLY A 181 -18.22 -4.34 -4.86
C GLY A 181 -18.49 -3.15 -5.80
N ASN A 182 -19.74 -3.06 -6.25
CA ASN A 182 -20.36 -1.94 -6.96
C ASN A 182 -19.57 -1.41 -8.15
N ILE A 183 -19.33 -2.28 -9.15
CA ILE A 183 -18.67 -1.88 -10.40
C ILE A 183 -19.47 -0.83 -11.20
N GLU A 184 -20.78 -0.75 -10.98
CA GLU A 184 -21.69 0.20 -11.65
C GLU A 184 -21.37 1.68 -11.37
N ASP A 185 -20.67 1.96 -10.27
CA ASP A 185 -20.24 3.32 -9.91
C ASP A 185 -19.03 3.80 -10.73
N TYR A 186 -18.48 2.95 -11.59
CA TYR A 186 -17.25 3.22 -12.33
C TYR A 186 -17.50 3.30 -13.84
N GLU A 187 -16.78 4.21 -14.47
CA GLU A 187 -16.53 4.23 -15.89
C GLU A 187 -15.17 3.59 -16.15
N PHE A 188 -14.97 2.97 -17.32
CA PHE A 188 -13.70 2.32 -17.63
C PHE A 188 -13.14 2.82 -18.97
N THR A 189 -11.81 2.84 -19.06
CA THR A 189 -11.09 2.92 -20.33
C THR A 189 -10.22 1.68 -20.48
N MET A 190 -10.04 1.22 -21.72
CA MET A 190 -9.22 0.06 -22.04
C MET A 190 -8.24 0.43 -23.15
N GLU A 191 -6.96 0.18 -22.92
CA GLU A 191 -5.88 0.48 -23.84
C GLU A 191 -5.00 -0.76 -24.02
N GLN A 192 -4.67 -1.09 -25.26
CA GLN A 192 -3.65 -2.09 -25.54
C GLN A 192 -2.27 -1.42 -25.46
N MET A 193 -1.38 -1.99 -24.65
CA MET A 193 -0.02 -1.49 -24.52
C MET A 193 0.85 -1.96 -25.70
N GLU A 194 1.73 -1.08 -26.19
CA GLU A 194 2.74 -1.42 -27.19
C GLU A 194 3.87 -2.23 -26.54
N ASN A 195 3.71 -3.55 -26.54
CA ASN A 195 4.72 -4.50 -26.06
C ASN A 195 5.12 -5.42 -27.22
N LEU A 196 6.43 -5.47 -27.53
CA LEU A 196 6.98 -6.18 -28.70
C LEU A 196 6.63 -7.68 -28.74
N ASP A 197 6.49 -8.32 -27.56
CA ASP A 197 6.42 -9.77 -27.47
C ASP A 197 5.10 -10.32 -26.86
N GLN A 198 4.27 -9.48 -26.23
CA GLN A 198 3.07 -9.93 -25.50
C GLN A 198 1.93 -8.91 -25.51
N LYS A 199 0.73 -9.35 -25.92
CA LYS A 199 -0.49 -8.55 -25.86
C LYS A 199 -0.85 -8.28 -24.39
N THR A 200 -0.79 -7.02 -23.97
CA THR A 200 -1.17 -6.58 -22.62
C THR A 200 -2.25 -5.51 -22.75
N PHE A 201 -3.33 -5.66 -22.00
CA PHE A 201 -4.35 -4.64 -21.88
C PHE A 201 -4.27 -3.97 -20.51
N MET A 202 -4.39 -2.65 -20.50
CA MET A 202 -4.56 -1.86 -19.30
C MET A 202 -5.99 -1.34 -19.26
N LEU A 203 -6.73 -1.66 -18.20
CA LEU A 203 -8.05 -1.11 -17.94
C LEU A 203 -7.99 -0.19 -16.73
N ASN A 204 -8.44 1.05 -16.89
CA ASN A 204 -8.55 2.02 -15.79
C ASN A 204 -10.02 2.21 -15.43
N TYR A 205 -10.40 1.90 -14.20
CA TYR A 205 -11.75 2.12 -13.68
C TYR A 205 -11.77 3.40 -12.85
N ILE A 206 -12.49 4.41 -13.35
CA ILE A 206 -12.61 5.75 -12.77
C ILE A 206 -13.98 5.85 -12.12
N LYS A 207 -14.04 6.21 -10.84
CA LYS A 207 -15.33 6.43 -10.17
C LYS A 207 -16.06 7.59 -10.86
N LYS A 208 -17.36 7.45 -11.14
CA LYS A 208 -18.19 8.51 -11.75
C LYS A 208 -18.03 9.81 -10.96
N GLY A 209 -17.66 10.89 -11.66
CA GLY A 209 -17.35 12.20 -11.07
C GLY A 209 -15.89 12.40 -10.63
N SER A 210 -15.03 11.38 -10.71
CA SER A 210 -13.57 11.48 -10.52
C SER A 210 -12.85 11.77 -11.83
N LYS A 211 -11.59 12.24 -11.73
CA LYS A 211 -10.66 12.39 -12.86
C LYS A 211 -9.50 11.40 -12.83
N THR A 212 -9.32 10.69 -11.71
CA THR A 212 -8.24 9.72 -11.53
C THR A 212 -8.82 8.32 -11.41
N PRO A 213 -8.14 7.30 -11.97
CA PRO A 213 -8.54 5.92 -11.80
C PRO A 213 -8.53 5.52 -10.32
N PHE A 214 -9.45 4.65 -9.97
CA PHE A 214 -9.59 4.05 -8.65
C PHE A 214 -9.07 2.63 -8.65
N TYR A 215 -9.35 1.87 -9.71
CA TYR A 215 -8.69 0.60 -10.00
C TYR A 215 -7.90 0.69 -11.29
N GLN A 216 -6.72 0.09 -11.28
CA GLN A 216 -5.96 -0.21 -12.49
C GLN A 216 -5.86 -1.71 -12.64
N VAL A 217 -6.18 -2.21 -13.83
CA VAL A 217 -6.16 -3.62 -14.14
C VAL A 217 -5.23 -3.88 -15.30
N PHE A 218 -4.35 -4.86 -15.14
CA PHE A 218 -3.57 -5.41 -16.23
C PHE A 218 -4.10 -6.79 -16.60
N VAL A 219 -4.31 -7.00 -17.89
CA VAL A 219 -4.67 -8.29 -18.46
C VAL A 219 -3.56 -8.72 -19.40
N GLN A 220 -2.90 -9.82 -19.06
CA GLN A 220 -1.75 -10.36 -19.79
C GLN A 220 -1.82 -11.88 -19.79
N ASP A 221 -1.65 -12.48 -20.97
CA ASP A 221 -1.82 -13.91 -21.20
C ASP A 221 -3.13 -14.49 -20.61
N ASN A 222 -3.06 -15.17 -19.47
CA ASN A 222 -4.20 -15.75 -18.76
C ASN A 222 -4.32 -15.21 -17.32
N THR A 223 -3.89 -13.96 -17.13
CA THR A 223 -3.83 -13.30 -15.82
C THR A 223 -4.65 -12.01 -15.84
N ILE A 224 -5.42 -11.80 -14.78
CA ILE A 224 -6.03 -10.52 -14.41
C ILE A 224 -5.36 -10.03 -13.13
N SER A 225 -4.73 -8.86 -13.18
CA SER A 225 -4.10 -8.20 -12.05
C SER A 225 -4.85 -6.91 -11.73
N VAL A 226 -5.58 -6.87 -10.62
CA VAL A 226 -6.34 -5.70 -10.16
C VAL A 226 -5.61 -5.02 -9.01
N SER A 227 -5.32 -3.73 -9.14
CA SER A 227 -4.75 -2.88 -8.10
C SER A 227 -5.70 -1.75 -7.73
N LEU A 228 -5.90 -1.55 -6.43
CA LEU A 228 -6.52 -0.35 -5.88
C LEU A 228 -5.48 0.79 -5.89
N ILE A 229 -5.73 1.83 -6.68
CA ILE A 229 -4.81 2.99 -6.84
C ILE A 229 -5.45 4.33 -6.48
N GLY A 230 -6.76 4.37 -6.24
CA GLY A 230 -7.49 5.55 -5.77
C GLY A 230 -8.29 5.28 -4.50
N GLY A 231 -8.81 6.36 -3.91
CA GLY A 231 -9.38 6.33 -2.56
C GLY A 231 -8.32 6.47 -1.48
N GLU A 232 -8.71 6.38 -0.20
CA GLU A 232 -7.75 6.19 0.89
C GLU A 232 -7.14 4.77 0.76
N THR A 233 -6.22 4.60 -0.18
CA THR A 233 -5.15 3.62 -0.06
C THR A 233 -4.30 4.16 1.08
N THR A 234 -4.58 3.71 2.30
CA THR A 234 -3.73 4.03 3.44
C THR A 234 -2.31 3.71 3.00
N PRO A 235 -1.42 4.70 2.85
CA PRO A 235 -0.04 4.38 2.51
C PRO A 235 0.43 3.47 3.62
N SER A 236 0.86 2.27 3.23
CA SER A 236 1.63 1.39 4.10
C SER A 236 2.70 2.26 4.77
N ASN A 237 2.54 2.47 6.08
CA ASN A 237 3.49 3.16 6.93
C ASN A 237 3.90 4.60 6.57
N SER A 238 3.08 5.42 5.91
CA SER A 238 3.37 6.87 5.98
C SER A 238 2.95 7.39 7.36
N ARG A 239 3.76 7.10 8.38
CA ARG A 239 3.85 7.99 9.54
C ARG A 239 4.04 9.37 8.94
N VAL A 240 3.03 10.22 9.04
CA VAL A 240 3.18 11.61 8.63
C VAL A 240 4.12 12.22 9.66
N GLU A 241 5.35 12.45 9.26
CA GLU A 241 6.39 13.02 10.12
C GLU A 241 6.43 14.54 9.96
N GLY A 242 6.86 15.22 11.02
CA GLY A 242 6.84 16.66 11.11
C GLY A 242 5.41 17.19 11.06
N PHE A 243 4.58 16.81 12.03
CA PHE A 243 3.21 17.34 12.14
C PHE A 243 3.21 18.86 12.34
N PHE A 244 4.23 19.38 13.00
CA PHE A 244 4.49 20.81 13.13
C PHE A 244 5.64 21.26 12.24
N SER A 245 5.80 22.57 12.11
CA SER A 245 7.00 23.18 11.54
C SER A 245 7.51 24.30 12.43
N LEU A 246 8.82 24.54 12.37
CA LEU A 246 9.49 25.66 13.01
C LEU A 246 10.51 26.25 12.05
N ASN A 247 10.40 27.56 11.80
CA ASN A 247 11.16 28.29 10.80
C ASN A 247 11.02 27.67 9.39
N GLY A 248 9.82 27.21 9.05
CA GLY A 248 9.53 26.58 7.75
C GLY A 248 10.19 25.22 7.53
N LYS A 249 10.75 24.61 8.59
CA LYS A 249 11.29 23.24 8.56
C LYS A 249 10.40 22.30 9.38
N PRO A 250 10.28 21.02 9.02
CA PRO A 250 9.53 20.05 9.82
C PRO A 250 10.06 19.95 11.25
N ASP A 251 9.15 19.87 12.22
CA ASP A 251 9.42 19.63 13.64
C ASP A 251 8.83 18.29 14.07
N TYR A 252 9.72 17.39 14.49
CA TYR A 252 9.43 15.99 14.81
C TYR A 252 9.17 15.74 16.30
N THR A 253 9.29 16.78 17.15
CA THR A 253 9.27 16.67 18.62
C THR A 253 7.99 16.02 19.14
N ALA A 254 6.86 16.30 18.48
CA ALA A 254 5.53 15.82 18.87
C ALA A 254 5.10 14.52 18.17
N ASP A 255 5.85 14.06 17.18
CA ASP A 255 5.35 13.02 16.27
C ASP A 255 5.02 11.73 17.01
N ALA A 256 5.81 11.38 18.03
CA ALA A 256 5.55 10.20 18.86
C ALA A 256 4.17 10.25 19.56
N PHE A 257 3.70 11.45 19.91
CA PHE A 257 2.43 11.71 20.59
C PHE A 257 1.25 11.83 19.63
N ILE A 258 1.43 12.54 18.51
CA ILE A 258 0.33 12.87 17.59
C ILE A 258 0.11 11.79 16.53
N ASN A 259 1.15 11.02 16.20
CA ASN A 259 1.05 9.93 15.24
C ASN A 259 0.44 8.68 15.89
N ASP A 260 -0.85 8.79 16.19
CA ASP A 260 -1.64 7.81 16.94
C ASP A 260 -2.95 7.50 16.21
N GLU A 261 -3.14 6.23 15.82
CA GLU A 261 -4.34 5.75 15.14
C GLU A 261 -5.64 6.00 15.93
N LYS A 262 -5.57 5.93 17.26
CA LYS A 262 -6.72 6.20 18.12
C LYS A 262 -7.06 7.69 18.12
N LEU A 263 -6.05 8.56 18.05
CA LEU A 263 -6.26 10.00 17.92
C LEU A 263 -6.93 10.33 16.57
N PHE A 264 -6.44 9.74 15.47
CA PHE A 264 -7.05 9.90 14.15
C PHE A 264 -8.51 9.43 14.12
N SER A 265 -8.77 8.27 14.74
CA SER A 265 -10.12 7.72 14.89
C SER A 265 -11.04 8.63 15.72
N LEU A 266 -10.53 9.19 16.82
CA LEU A 266 -11.27 10.12 17.68
C LEU A 266 -11.66 11.40 16.93
N LEU A 267 -10.71 11.96 16.17
CA LEU A 267 -10.89 13.18 15.40
C LEU A 267 -11.65 12.97 14.08
N LYS A 268 -11.84 11.71 13.67
CA LYS A 268 -12.43 11.30 12.38
C LYS A 268 -11.70 11.97 11.21
N MET A 269 -10.37 11.89 11.23
CA MET A 269 -9.51 12.47 10.20
C MET A 269 -8.26 11.62 10.01
N ASN A 270 -7.67 11.65 8.83
CA ASN A 270 -6.42 10.93 8.56
C ASN A 270 -5.17 11.77 8.95
N PRO A 271 -3.96 11.17 8.99
CA PRO A 271 -2.73 11.87 9.41
C PRO A 271 -2.41 13.11 8.56
N THR A 272 -2.67 13.04 7.25
CA THR A 272 -2.39 14.14 6.32
C THR A 272 -3.32 15.33 6.55
N GLU A 273 -4.61 15.05 6.77
CA GLU A 273 -5.60 16.08 7.11
C GLU A 273 -5.25 16.78 8.43
N LEU A 274 -4.83 16.02 9.45
CA LEU A 274 -4.40 16.60 10.72
C LEU A 274 -3.19 17.53 10.52
N LYS A 275 -2.14 17.09 9.81
CA LYS A 275 -0.98 17.93 9.49
C LYS A 275 -1.36 19.20 8.72
N GLN A 276 -2.30 19.11 7.78
CA GLN A 276 -2.78 20.28 7.03
C GLN A 276 -3.52 21.28 7.92
N GLU A 277 -4.33 20.82 8.88
CA GLU A 277 -5.00 21.70 9.83
C GLU A 277 -4.00 22.35 10.81
N LEU A 278 -2.99 21.61 11.28
CA LEU A 278 -1.91 22.16 12.11
C LEU A 278 -1.08 23.21 11.35
N ALA A 279 -0.82 22.99 10.06
CA ALA A 279 -0.13 23.96 9.20
C ALA A 279 -0.92 25.28 9.01
N LYS A 280 -2.23 25.28 9.27
CA LYS A 280 -3.05 26.51 9.30
C LYS A 280 -2.89 27.30 10.62
N GLY A 281 -2.01 26.86 11.52
CA GLY A 281 -1.76 27.50 12.81
C GLY A 281 -2.73 27.10 13.92
N LYS A 282 -3.52 26.04 13.72
CA LYS A 282 -4.38 25.48 14.76
C LYS A 282 -3.61 24.52 15.66
N SER A 283 -4.02 24.41 16.92
CA SER A 283 -3.57 23.34 17.81
C SER A 283 -4.44 22.08 17.69
N VAL A 284 -3.98 20.96 18.22
CA VAL A 284 -4.77 19.70 18.25
C VAL A 284 -6.07 19.90 19.03
N VAL A 285 -6.05 20.68 20.11
CA VAL A 285 -7.24 20.99 20.92
C VAL A 285 -8.26 21.81 20.13
N GLU A 286 -7.82 22.80 19.35
CA GLU A 286 -8.71 23.62 18.52
C GLU A 286 -9.36 22.78 17.41
N ILE A 287 -8.59 21.86 16.81
CA ILE A 287 -9.09 20.91 15.81
C ILE A 287 -10.11 19.96 16.45
N ALA A 288 -9.81 19.40 17.62
CA ALA A 288 -10.70 18.53 18.38
C ALA A 288 -12.03 19.22 18.74
N ALA A 289 -11.96 20.46 19.25
CA ALA A 289 -13.15 21.24 19.57
C ALA A 289 -14.06 21.46 18.35
N SER A 290 -13.48 21.72 17.17
CA SER A 290 -14.25 21.85 15.91
C SER A 290 -14.98 20.56 15.49
N LYS A 291 -14.54 19.41 16.03
CA LYS A 291 -15.12 18.08 15.81
C LYS A 291 -16.01 17.62 16.96
N SER A 292 -16.35 18.50 17.90
CA SER A 292 -17.10 18.17 19.13
C SER A 292 -16.39 17.14 20.01
N VAL A 293 -15.05 17.09 19.96
CA VAL A 293 -14.20 16.27 20.83
C VAL A 293 -13.64 17.16 21.93
N SER A 294 -13.77 16.71 23.19
CA SER A 294 -13.28 17.48 24.33
C SER A 294 -11.76 17.37 24.48
N LYS A 295 -11.15 18.39 25.09
CA LYS A 295 -9.72 18.39 25.43
C LYS A 295 -9.33 17.16 26.25
N GLN A 296 -10.15 16.77 27.22
CA GLN A 296 -9.87 15.62 28.07
C GLN A 296 -9.84 14.32 27.27
N GLN A 297 -10.75 14.14 26.30
CA GLN A 297 -10.76 12.95 25.45
C GLN A 297 -9.47 12.83 24.63
N VAL A 298 -8.90 13.94 24.17
CA VAL A 298 -7.62 13.94 23.46
C VAL A 298 -6.47 13.56 24.41
N ILE A 299 -6.47 14.12 25.64
CA ILE A 299 -5.48 13.79 26.67
C ILE A 299 -5.51 12.30 26.98
N ASP A 300 -6.68 11.77 27.28
CA ASP A 300 -6.87 10.37 27.69
C ASP A 300 -6.37 9.42 26.61
N VAL A 301 -6.76 9.65 25.34
CA VAL A 301 -6.36 8.80 24.22
C VAL A 301 -4.85 8.77 24.03
N ILE A 302 -4.19 9.93 23.99
CA ILE A 302 -2.75 10.00 23.77
C ILE A 302 -2.00 9.43 24.98
N ALA A 303 -2.42 9.79 26.20
CA ALA A 303 -1.79 9.31 27.43
C ALA A 303 -1.88 7.79 27.56
N GLU A 304 -3.05 7.19 27.33
CA GLU A 304 -3.24 5.74 27.34
C GLU A 304 -2.33 5.04 26.32
N THR A 305 -2.24 5.56 25.10
CA THR A 305 -1.39 4.96 24.07
C THR A 305 0.09 5.05 24.44
N GLN A 306 0.55 6.17 24.98
CA GLN A 306 1.95 6.31 25.42
C GLN A 306 2.28 5.40 26.60
N VAL A 307 1.41 5.34 27.62
CA VAL A 307 1.62 4.49 28.78
C VAL A 307 1.64 3.02 28.39
N LYS A 308 0.75 2.61 27.49
CA LYS A 308 0.75 1.23 26.96
C LYS A 308 2.05 0.90 26.24
N ARG A 309 2.54 1.80 25.36
CA ARG A 309 3.84 1.64 24.69
C ARG A 309 4.99 1.53 25.69
N GLN A 310 4.95 2.32 26.76
CA GLN A 310 5.98 2.29 27.80
C GLN A 310 5.95 0.99 28.61
N ILE A 311 4.77 0.48 28.99
CA ILE A 311 4.62 -0.80 29.71
C ILE A 311 5.06 -1.99 28.84
N GLU A 312 4.80 -1.95 27.53
CA GLU A 312 5.24 -3.00 26.61
C GLU A 312 6.77 -3.01 26.41
N ALA A 313 7.41 -1.83 26.49
CA ALA A 313 8.87 -1.69 26.35
C ALA A 313 9.63 -1.97 27.66
N ASP A 314 9.12 -1.49 28.80
CA ASP A 314 9.72 -1.69 30.13
C ASP A 314 9.05 -2.87 30.85
N LYS A 315 9.77 -3.98 31.03
CA LYS A 315 9.33 -5.15 31.83
C LYS A 315 9.27 -4.86 33.35
N ASN A 316 9.16 -3.60 33.78
CA ASN A 316 9.15 -3.18 35.17
C ASN A 316 7.72 -2.83 35.65
N ASN A 317 7.43 -3.14 36.91
CA ASN A 317 6.13 -2.95 37.56
C ASN A 317 5.86 -1.49 37.99
N HIS A 318 5.86 -0.53 37.06
CA HIS A 318 5.28 0.78 37.35
C HIS A 318 3.74 0.71 37.30
N SER A 319 3.06 1.35 38.24
CA SER A 319 1.60 1.45 38.21
C SER A 319 1.15 2.32 37.04
N THR A 320 0.20 1.84 36.24
CA THR A 320 -0.41 2.56 35.11
C THR A 320 -0.87 3.96 35.51
N GLU A 321 -1.43 4.12 36.71
CA GLU A 321 -1.92 5.41 37.20
C GLU A 321 -0.81 6.43 37.44
N GLN A 322 0.37 5.99 37.89
CA GLN A 322 1.53 6.86 38.07
C GLN A 322 2.11 7.31 36.72
N LEU A 323 2.13 6.41 35.74
CA LEU A 323 2.59 6.72 34.39
C LEU A 323 1.65 7.70 33.69
N LEU A 324 0.32 7.54 33.85
CA LEU A 324 -0.67 8.48 33.32
C LEU A 324 -0.47 9.88 33.89
N LYS A 325 -0.33 10.01 35.22
CA LYS A 325 -0.06 11.32 35.87
C LYS A 325 1.25 11.95 35.42
N ALA A 326 2.28 11.13 35.15
CA ALA A 326 3.58 11.62 34.71
C ALA A 326 3.58 12.10 33.25
N ILE A 327 2.75 11.50 32.39
CA ILE A 327 2.74 11.82 30.96
C ILE A 327 1.75 12.94 30.61
N GLU A 328 0.70 13.12 31.39
CA GLU A 328 -0.36 14.11 31.15
C GLU A 328 0.17 15.54 30.91
N PRO A 329 1.14 16.09 31.67
CA PRO A 329 1.69 17.42 31.39
C PRO A 329 2.38 17.53 30.03
N LYS A 330 3.03 16.45 29.57
CA LYS A 330 3.70 16.42 28.26
C LYS A 330 2.68 16.36 27.13
N VAL A 331 1.63 15.55 27.32
CA VAL A 331 0.50 15.50 26.37
C VAL A 331 -0.15 16.87 26.27
N LEU A 332 -0.37 17.54 27.40
CA LEU A 332 -0.95 18.88 27.45
C LEU A 332 -0.13 19.90 26.64
N GLN A 333 1.20 19.92 26.83
CA GLN A 333 2.11 20.78 26.08
C GLN A 333 2.01 20.51 24.56
N VAL A 334 1.96 19.23 24.16
CA VAL A 334 1.87 18.82 22.76
C VAL A 334 0.55 19.23 22.10
N ILE A 335 -0.58 19.01 22.76
CA ILE A 335 -1.89 19.24 22.14
C ILE A 335 -2.25 20.73 22.03
N GLU A 336 -1.65 21.57 22.88
CA GLU A 336 -1.80 23.04 22.84
C GLU A 336 -0.80 23.71 21.90
N HIS A 337 0.30 23.03 21.54
CA HIS A 337 1.32 23.56 20.67
C HIS A 337 0.78 23.96 19.29
N LYS A 338 1.35 25.01 18.72
CA LYS A 338 1.02 25.54 17.39
C LYS A 338 2.25 25.59 16.51
N THR A 339 2.05 25.33 15.23
CA THR A 339 3.06 25.48 14.20
C THR A 339 3.71 26.87 14.25
N GLU A 340 5.03 26.92 14.07
CA GLU A 340 5.89 28.10 14.14
C GLU A 340 6.02 28.73 15.54
N THR A 341 5.78 27.94 16.60
CA THR A 341 6.06 28.35 17.99
C THR A 341 7.14 27.47 18.62
N PRO A 342 7.94 27.98 19.57
CA PRO A 342 8.87 27.15 20.34
C PRO A 342 8.13 26.26 21.35
N TRP A 343 8.76 25.15 21.74
CA TRP A 343 8.26 24.19 22.73
C TRP A 343 8.24 24.74 24.17
#